data_AF-A0A351JVC2-F1
#
_entry.id   AF-A0A351JVC2-F1
#
_cell.length_a   1.000
_cell.length_b   1.000
_cell.length_c   1.000
_cell.angle_alpha   90.00
_cell.angle_beta   90.00
_cell.angle_gamma   90.00
#
_symmetry.space_group_name_H-M   'P 1'
#
loop_
_entity.id
_entity.type
_entity.pdbx_description
1 polymer ?
#
loop_
_entity_poly.entity_id
_entity_poly.type
_entity_poly.pdbx_seq_one_letter_code
_entity_poly.pdbx_strand_id
1 'polypeptide(L)'
;MRPIRRPIRAVLFDWGGTLMREVGGLDGPIAEWPPIEAIPGAKETLRALHDHYALAVATNARLSDESHVRKALARAELDRYFALVVTARDLGVAKPDPAFFRSALDRLGFAPGEAVMIGDSYEVDIVGAKAAGLRAIWFNPAGVRCPTVHPGHDAEIQAIDEIPAVLERRWLPDIAVALKILRTHEVPPNIVRHSLTVAAVAHHFAVRLREQKIAVEPVLVHRSGLLHDLDKLSSERPAEHGMKAGRVLRALGQPALAGIAERHVLGAVPVTWEEKLVHYADKIVEDDRVAGLTERLNSLAQRYPAEADRVSQALPFLLGLEKEILSKLPAPRGAIMAELRRLDLSLPSFVIAGDPACDSSRERRDGR
;
A
#
# COMPACT_ATOMS: atom_id res chain seq x y z
N MET A 1 3.99 9.84 -22.95
CA MET A 1 2.80 8.96 -22.83
C MET A 1 1.81 9.63 -21.88
N ARG A 2 0.56 9.90 -22.32
CA ARG A 2 -0.51 10.24 -21.37
C ARG A 2 -0.83 8.97 -20.56
N PRO A 3 -0.94 9.03 -19.22
CA PRO A 3 -1.38 7.86 -18.47
C PRO A 3 -2.82 7.58 -18.88
N ILE A 4 -3.07 6.43 -19.50
CA ILE A 4 -4.42 5.95 -19.76
C ILE A 4 -5.01 5.63 -18.39
N ARG A 5 -5.66 6.62 -17.77
CA ARG A 5 -6.55 6.44 -16.63
C ARG A 5 -7.76 5.69 -17.17
N ARG A 6 -7.73 4.36 -17.14
CA ARG A 6 -9.00 3.65 -17.19
C ARG A 6 -9.65 3.83 -15.82
N PRO A 7 -10.83 4.47 -15.72
CA PRO A 7 -11.53 4.56 -14.46
C PRO A 7 -11.88 3.16 -13.96
N ILE A 8 -12.01 3.00 -12.64
CA ILE A 8 -12.63 1.79 -12.08
C ILE A 8 -14.07 1.74 -12.58
N ARG A 9 -14.48 0.55 -13.05
CA ARG A 9 -15.82 0.27 -13.58
C ARG A 9 -16.47 -0.92 -12.88
N ALA A 10 -15.67 -1.78 -12.25
CA ALA A 10 -16.15 -2.93 -11.50
C ALA A 10 -15.58 -2.96 -10.08
N VAL A 11 -16.42 -3.35 -9.12
CA VAL A 11 -16.04 -3.50 -7.71
C VAL A 11 -16.39 -4.92 -7.27
N LEU A 12 -15.37 -5.70 -6.94
CA LEU A 12 -15.50 -7.04 -6.40
C LEU A 12 -15.40 -6.96 -4.89
N PHE A 13 -16.34 -7.60 -4.19
CA PHE A 13 -16.36 -7.67 -2.74
C PHE A 13 -16.13 -9.10 -2.27
N ASP A 14 -15.29 -9.30 -1.26
CA ASP A 14 -15.40 -10.51 -0.46
C ASP A 14 -16.75 -10.54 0.28
N TRP A 15 -17.18 -11.75 0.62
CA TRP A 15 -18.43 -11.96 1.33
C TRP A 15 -18.27 -11.88 2.85
N GLY A 16 -17.42 -12.70 3.46
CA GLY A 16 -17.35 -12.89 4.91
C GLY A 16 -16.34 -11.94 5.53
N GLY A 17 -16.67 -11.27 6.63
CA GLY A 17 -15.79 -10.24 7.20
C GLY A 17 -15.80 -8.92 6.44
N THR A 18 -16.37 -8.88 5.23
CA THR A 18 -16.43 -7.68 4.36
C THR A 18 -17.87 -7.19 4.11
N LEU A 19 -18.75 -8.02 3.53
CA LEU A 19 -20.17 -7.65 3.31
C LEU A 19 -21.08 -8.19 4.42
N MET A 20 -20.78 -9.40 4.88
CA MET A 20 -21.50 -10.11 5.93
C MET A 20 -20.55 -10.36 7.10
N ARG A 21 -21.05 -10.37 8.33
CA ARG A 21 -20.24 -10.77 9.47
C ARG A 21 -19.70 -12.19 9.27
N GLU A 22 -18.42 -12.39 9.56
CA GLU A 22 -17.85 -13.73 9.57
C GLU A 22 -18.41 -14.52 10.76
N VAL A 23 -18.82 -15.76 10.52
CA VAL A 23 -19.29 -16.68 11.56
C VAL A 23 -18.49 -17.97 11.46
N GLY A 24 -17.65 -18.22 12.46
CA GLY A 24 -16.86 -19.44 12.54
C GLY A 24 -17.69 -20.65 12.98
N GLY A 25 -17.25 -21.85 12.60
CA GLY A 25 -17.80 -23.12 13.09
C GLY A 25 -19.13 -23.54 12.46
N LEU A 26 -19.52 -22.94 11.33
CA LEU A 26 -20.68 -23.37 10.55
C LEU A 26 -20.23 -24.22 9.35
N ASP A 27 -20.76 -25.43 9.27
CA ASP A 27 -20.59 -26.32 8.12
C ASP A 27 -21.78 -26.20 7.14
N GLY A 28 -21.60 -26.68 5.91
CA GLY A 28 -22.65 -26.72 4.89
C GLY A 28 -22.83 -25.42 4.08
N PRO A 29 -23.87 -25.35 3.22
CA PRO A 29 -24.12 -24.20 2.35
C PRO A 29 -24.53 -22.93 3.12
N ILE A 30 -24.03 -21.77 2.70
CA ILE A 30 -24.27 -20.46 3.34
C ILE A 30 -25.77 -20.10 3.41
N ALA A 31 -26.57 -20.62 2.48
CA ALA A 31 -28.03 -20.41 2.47
C ALA A 31 -28.74 -21.08 3.68
N GLU A 32 -28.13 -22.12 4.26
CA GLU A 32 -28.69 -22.89 5.37
C GLU A 32 -28.21 -22.37 6.73
N TRP A 33 -27.20 -21.50 6.73
CA TRP A 33 -26.71 -20.88 7.96
C TRP A 33 -27.81 -20.03 8.62
N PRO A 34 -27.80 -19.88 9.96
CA PRO A 34 -28.64 -18.91 10.66
C PRO A 34 -28.53 -17.51 10.03
N PRO A 35 -29.52 -16.62 10.23
CA PRO A 35 -29.42 -15.25 9.73
C PRO A 35 -28.11 -14.59 10.16
N ILE A 36 -27.37 -14.05 9.18
CA ILE A 36 -26.10 -13.36 9.39
C ILE A 36 -26.33 -11.89 9.10
N GLU A 37 -25.78 -11.05 9.96
CA GLU A 37 -25.88 -9.61 9.80
C GLU A 37 -24.95 -9.11 8.69
N ALA A 38 -25.45 -8.16 7.90
CA ALA A 38 -24.60 -7.36 7.04
C ALA A 38 -23.64 -6.51 7.88
N ILE A 39 -22.46 -6.21 7.32
CA ILE A 39 -21.55 -5.22 7.92
C ILE A 39 -22.27 -3.85 7.96
N PRO A 40 -22.18 -3.10 9.07
CA PRO A 40 -22.82 -1.79 9.18
C PRO A 40 -22.45 -0.86 8.01
N GLY A 41 -23.46 -0.23 7.40
CA GLY A 41 -23.29 0.65 6.24
C GLY A 41 -23.23 -0.06 4.88
N ALA A 42 -23.20 -1.40 4.82
CA ALA A 42 -23.05 -2.11 3.56
C ALA A 42 -24.19 -1.83 2.58
N LYS A 43 -25.45 -1.77 3.04
CA LYS A 43 -26.61 -1.51 2.17
C LYS A 43 -26.55 -0.12 1.57
N GLU A 44 -26.20 0.89 2.38
CA GLU A 44 -26.07 2.28 1.97
C GLU A 44 -24.93 2.46 0.98
N THR A 45 -23.77 1.85 1.26
CA THR A 45 -22.61 1.86 0.35
C THR A 45 -22.94 1.18 -0.97
N LEU A 46 -23.50 -0.03 -0.96
CA LEU A 46 -23.84 -0.74 -2.20
C LEU A 46 -24.85 0.05 -3.03
N ARG A 47 -25.86 0.66 -2.40
CA ARG A 47 -26.80 1.56 -3.09
C ARG A 47 -26.10 2.75 -3.73
N ALA A 48 -25.14 3.37 -3.04
CA ALA A 48 -24.40 4.51 -3.58
C ALA A 48 -23.48 4.13 -4.74
N LEU A 49 -23.00 2.88 -4.79
CA LEU A 49 -22.08 2.40 -5.84
C LEU A 49 -22.80 1.77 -7.04
N HIS A 50 -23.97 1.17 -6.81
CA HIS A 50 -24.69 0.35 -7.80
C HIS A 50 -24.95 1.08 -9.13
N ASP A 51 -25.28 2.36 -9.08
CA ASP A 51 -25.62 3.14 -10.29
C ASP A 51 -24.38 3.57 -11.11
N HIS A 52 -23.18 3.38 -10.56
CA HIS A 52 -21.91 3.84 -11.14
C HIS A 52 -20.93 2.71 -11.47
N TYR A 53 -21.05 1.56 -10.82
CA TYR A 53 -20.11 0.45 -10.95
C TYR A 53 -20.84 -0.88 -11.08
N ALA A 54 -20.28 -1.80 -11.86
CA ALA A 54 -20.69 -3.20 -11.84
C ALA A 54 -20.20 -3.85 -10.53
N LEU A 55 -21.12 -4.17 -9.63
CA LEU A 55 -20.78 -4.79 -8.36
C LEU A 55 -20.83 -6.31 -8.46
N ALA A 56 -19.85 -6.98 -7.87
CA ALA A 56 -19.80 -8.44 -7.81
C ALA A 56 -19.40 -8.95 -6.43
N VAL A 57 -19.94 -10.11 -6.05
CA VAL A 57 -19.42 -10.88 -4.91
C VAL A 57 -18.43 -11.91 -5.41
N ALA A 58 -17.28 -11.98 -4.74
CA ALA A 58 -16.14 -12.82 -5.05
C ALA A 58 -15.72 -13.58 -3.79
N THR A 59 -16.24 -14.79 -3.58
CA THR A 59 -16.05 -15.55 -2.33
C THR A 59 -15.37 -16.90 -2.53
N ASN A 60 -14.58 -17.31 -1.52
CA ASN A 60 -13.97 -18.64 -1.47
C ASN A 60 -14.91 -19.77 -1.02
N ALA A 61 -16.22 -19.53 -0.97
CA ALA A 61 -17.19 -20.55 -0.61
C ALA A 61 -17.07 -21.79 -1.53
N ARG A 62 -16.78 -22.96 -0.93
CA ARG A 62 -16.61 -24.24 -1.66
C ARG A 62 -17.85 -25.13 -1.62
N LEU A 63 -18.70 -24.97 -0.60
CA LEU A 63 -19.95 -25.72 -0.45
C LEU A 63 -21.17 -24.95 -0.97
N SER A 64 -20.99 -23.67 -1.35
CA SER A 64 -22.05 -22.81 -1.87
C SER A 64 -21.72 -22.42 -3.30
N ASP A 65 -22.69 -22.55 -4.19
CA ASP A 65 -22.67 -21.95 -5.53
C ASP A 65 -23.30 -20.56 -5.51
N GLU A 66 -23.36 -19.90 -6.67
CA GLU A 66 -24.02 -18.60 -6.86
C GLU A 66 -25.43 -18.55 -6.23
N SER A 67 -26.28 -19.56 -6.45
CA SER A 67 -27.67 -19.57 -5.96
C SER A 67 -27.73 -19.55 -4.43
N HIS A 68 -26.84 -20.29 -3.76
CA HIS A 68 -26.77 -20.29 -2.30
C HIS A 68 -26.36 -18.93 -1.75
N VAL A 69 -25.35 -18.30 -2.35
CA VAL A 69 -24.86 -16.98 -1.90
C VAL A 69 -25.90 -15.90 -2.16
N ARG A 70 -26.57 -15.89 -3.32
CA ARG A 70 -27.66 -14.95 -3.62
C ARG A 70 -28.83 -15.05 -2.64
N LYS A 71 -29.24 -16.27 -2.28
CA LYS A 71 -30.27 -16.49 -1.23
C LYS A 71 -29.84 -15.87 0.09
N ALA A 72 -28.58 -16.02 0.48
CA ALA A 72 -28.07 -15.44 1.71
C ALA A 72 -28.06 -13.90 1.67
N LEU A 73 -27.61 -13.30 0.56
CA LEU A 73 -27.63 -11.85 0.33
C LEU A 73 -29.06 -11.30 0.30
N ALA A 74 -30.03 -12.05 -0.24
CA ALA A 74 -31.43 -11.63 -0.30
C ALA A 74 -32.06 -11.50 1.09
N ARG A 75 -31.68 -12.36 2.06
CA ARG A 75 -32.12 -12.25 3.47
C ARG A 75 -31.63 -10.95 4.12
N ALA A 76 -30.52 -10.39 3.65
CA ALA A 76 -29.97 -9.10 4.07
C ALA A 76 -30.34 -7.94 3.11
N GLU A 77 -31.23 -8.19 2.15
CA GLU A 77 -31.65 -7.23 1.11
C GLU A 77 -30.52 -6.68 0.21
N LEU A 78 -29.39 -7.39 0.09
CA LEU A 78 -28.22 -6.95 -0.66
C LEU A 78 -28.13 -7.51 -2.09
N ASP A 79 -28.78 -8.65 -2.38
CA ASP A 79 -28.65 -9.37 -3.66
C ASP A 79 -28.91 -8.48 -4.89
N ARG A 80 -29.90 -7.59 -4.79
CA ARG A 80 -30.34 -6.70 -5.87
C ARG A 80 -29.22 -5.81 -6.44
N TYR A 81 -28.13 -5.59 -5.70
CA TYR A 81 -27.05 -4.70 -6.12
C TYR A 81 -25.97 -5.41 -6.94
N PHE A 82 -25.96 -6.74 -7.00
CA PHE A 82 -24.86 -7.49 -7.59
C PHE A 82 -25.20 -8.01 -8.99
N ALA A 83 -24.47 -7.50 -9.98
CA ALA A 83 -24.51 -7.99 -11.35
C ALA A 83 -23.99 -9.42 -11.46
N LEU A 84 -23.06 -9.82 -10.60
CA LEU A 84 -22.46 -11.15 -10.57
C LEU A 84 -22.21 -11.61 -9.14
N VAL A 85 -22.40 -12.90 -8.90
CA VAL A 85 -21.91 -13.58 -7.69
C VAL A 85 -21.11 -14.79 -8.16
N VAL A 86 -19.83 -14.86 -7.77
CA VAL A 86 -18.94 -15.99 -8.09
C VAL A 86 -18.35 -16.58 -6.83
N THR A 87 -18.38 -17.90 -6.78
CA THR A 87 -17.81 -18.70 -5.70
C THR A 87 -16.64 -19.55 -6.18
N ALA A 88 -15.81 -20.03 -5.26
CA ALA A 88 -14.78 -21.00 -5.59
C ALA A 88 -15.37 -22.30 -6.15
N ARG A 89 -16.59 -22.66 -5.73
CA ARG A 89 -17.33 -23.80 -6.29
C ARG A 89 -17.69 -23.59 -7.76
N ASP A 90 -18.14 -22.39 -8.13
CA ASP A 90 -18.55 -22.07 -9.51
C ASP A 90 -17.38 -22.01 -10.50
N LEU A 91 -16.19 -21.62 -10.00
CA LEU A 91 -15.00 -21.40 -10.80
C LEU A 91 -14.00 -22.57 -10.77
N GLY A 92 -14.10 -23.47 -9.78
CA GLY A 92 -13.16 -24.57 -9.58
C GLY A 92 -11.77 -24.14 -9.08
N VAL A 93 -11.56 -22.83 -8.92
CA VAL A 93 -10.36 -22.20 -8.36
C VAL A 93 -10.79 -21.26 -7.23
N ALA A 94 -9.87 -20.86 -6.36
CA ALA A 94 -10.17 -19.99 -5.21
C ALA A 94 -9.12 -18.87 -5.11
N LYS A 95 -9.50 -17.74 -4.53
CA LYS A 95 -8.55 -16.72 -4.09
C LYS A 95 -7.54 -17.36 -3.11
N PRO A 96 -6.24 -17.01 -3.12
CA PRO A 96 -5.62 -15.91 -3.84
C PRO A 96 -5.19 -16.22 -5.29
N ASP A 97 -5.59 -17.35 -5.88
CA ASP A 97 -5.19 -17.69 -7.25
C ASP A 97 -5.63 -16.60 -8.24
N PRO A 98 -4.72 -15.98 -9.02
CA PRO A 98 -5.05 -14.99 -10.02
C PRO A 98 -6.10 -15.45 -11.04
N ALA A 99 -6.19 -16.77 -11.30
CA ALA A 99 -7.19 -17.35 -12.19
C ALA A 99 -8.62 -17.13 -11.68
N PHE A 100 -8.85 -17.07 -10.36
CA PHE A 100 -10.15 -16.75 -9.78
C PHE A 100 -10.61 -15.35 -10.21
N PHE A 101 -9.76 -14.35 -9.97
CA PHE A 101 -10.06 -12.95 -10.30
C PHE A 101 -10.22 -12.75 -11.80
N ARG A 102 -9.36 -13.36 -12.63
CA ARG A 102 -9.46 -13.28 -14.10
C ARG A 102 -10.78 -13.87 -14.58
N SER A 103 -11.17 -15.05 -14.08
CA SER A 103 -12.45 -15.68 -14.45
C SER A 103 -13.66 -14.85 -14.04
N ALA A 104 -13.61 -14.20 -12.86
CA ALA A 104 -14.65 -13.29 -12.42
C ALA A 104 -14.78 -12.07 -13.34
N LEU A 105 -13.65 -11.49 -13.76
CA LEU A 105 -13.62 -10.35 -14.68
C LEU A 105 -14.03 -10.69 -16.10
N ASP A 106 -13.67 -11.88 -16.58
CA ASP A 106 -14.11 -12.38 -17.88
C ASP A 106 -15.64 -12.51 -17.95
N ARG A 107 -16.26 -12.97 -16.86
CA ARG A 107 -17.73 -13.03 -16.72
C ARG A 107 -18.38 -11.64 -16.65
N LEU A 108 -17.72 -10.66 -16.02
CA LEU A 108 -18.20 -9.28 -15.97
C LEU A 108 -17.91 -8.46 -17.24
N GLY A 109 -16.97 -8.89 -18.07
CA GLY A 109 -16.53 -8.18 -19.27
C GLY A 109 -15.61 -6.98 -19.02
N PHE A 110 -14.78 -7.03 -17.97
CA PHE A 110 -13.82 -5.94 -17.65
C PHE A 110 -12.37 -6.41 -17.66
N ALA A 111 -11.44 -5.50 -17.96
CA ALA A 111 -10.01 -5.76 -17.81
C ALA A 111 -9.57 -5.64 -16.33
N PRO A 112 -8.50 -6.31 -15.89
CA PRO A 112 -8.00 -6.21 -14.52
C PRO A 112 -7.80 -4.77 -14.01
N GLY A 113 -7.21 -3.91 -14.83
CA GLY A 113 -6.97 -2.50 -14.48
C GLY A 113 -8.23 -1.63 -14.37
N GLU A 114 -9.41 -2.17 -14.68
CA GLU A 114 -10.72 -1.50 -14.59
C GLU A 114 -11.51 -1.96 -13.36
N ALA A 115 -10.93 -2.85 -12.55
CA ALA A 115 -11.58 -3.44 -11.39
C ALA A 115 -10.78 -3.24 -10.11
N VAL A 116 -11.51 -3.24 -9.00
CA VAL A 116 -10.95 -3.20 -7.65
C VAL A 116 -11.55 -4.33 -6.82
N MET A 117 -10.70 -5.04 -6.08
CA MET A 117 -11.11 -5.99 -5.06
C MET A 117 -11.16 -5.30 -3.70
N ILE A 118 -12.22 -5.56 -2.94
CA ILE A 118 -12.40 -5.11 -1.56
C ILE A 118 -12.59 -6.35 -0.69
N GLY A 119 -11.73 -6.52 0.31
CA GLY A 119 -11.78 -7.67 1.20
C GLY A 119 -10.97 -7.43 2.46
N ASP A 120 -11.21 -8.23 3.49
CA ASP A 120 -10.57 -8.14 4.79
C ASP A 120 -9.34 -9.04 4.91
N SER A 121 -9.27 -10.12 4.12
CA SER A 121 -8.12 -11.01 4.14
C SER A 121 -6.99 -10.46 3.27
N TYR A 122 -5.90 -10.03 3.92
CA TYR A 122 -4.76 -9.46 3.20
C TYR A 122 -4.16 -10.44 2.18
N GLU A 123 -3.91 -11.68 2.58
CA GLU A 123 -3.28 -12.66 1.70
C GLU A 123 -4.24 -13.14 0.60
N VAL A 124 -5.51 -13.36 0.94
CA VAL A 124 -6.49 -13.94 0.01
C VAL A 124 -7.00 -12.89 -0.97
N ASP A 125 -7.45 -11.74 -0.47
CA ASP A 125 -8.13 -10.73 -1.28
C ASP A 125 -7.16 -9.74 -1.89
N ILE A 126 -6.22 -9.22 -1.09
CA ILE A 126 -5.35 -8.13 -1.52
C ILE A 126 -4.22 -8.66 -2.38
N VAL A 127 -3.40 -9.57 -1.85
CA VAL A 127 -2.27 -10.15 -2.59
C VAL A 127 -2.76 -10.86 -3.86
N GLY A 128 -3.84 -11.63 -3.77
CA GLY A 128 -4.46 -12.30 -4.92
C GLY A 128 -4.95 -11.33 -6.00
N ALA A 129 -5.67 -10.27 -5.63
CA ALA A 129 -6.14 -9.27 -6.58
C ALA A 129 -5.00 -8.51 -7.25
N LYS A 130 -3.97 -8.13 -6.50
CA LYS A 130 -2.77 -7.48 -7.05
C LYS A 130 -2.03 -8.38 -8.02
N ALA A 131 -1.91 -9.68 -7.71
CA ALA A 131 -1.31 -10.68 -8.62
C ALA A 131 -2.11 -10.87 -9.92
N ALA A 132 -3.42 -10.68 -9.87
CA ALA A 132 -4.28 -10.67 -11.05
C ALA A 132 -4.29 -9.35 -11.83
N GLY A 133 -3.66 -8.29 -11.32
CA GLY A 133 -3.58 -6.97 -11.94
C GLY A 133 -4.73 -6.02 -11.59
N LEU A 134 -5.53 -6.35 -10.58
CA LEU A 134 -6.57 -5.48 -10.06
C LEU A 134 -6.00 -4.41 -9.12
N ARG A 135 -6.79 -3.37 -8.87
CA ARG A 135 -6.62 -2.56 -7.66
C ARG A 135 -7.13 -3.34 -6.45
N ALA A 136 -6.65 -3.01 -5.26
CA ALA A 136 -7.12 -3.63 -4.02
C ALA A 136 -7.33 -2.61 -2.90
N ILE A 137 -8.47 -2.69 -2.23
CA ILE A 137 -8.78 -1.92 -1.02
C ILE A 137 -8.86 -2.92 0.13
N TRP A 138 -8.02 -2.71 1.15
CA TRP A 138 -8.04 -3.56 2.34
C TRP A 138 -9.07 -3.04 3.33
N PHE A 139 -10.11 -3.83 3.58
CA PHE A 139 -11.07 -3.56 4.65
C PHE A 139 -10.51 -4.07 5.98
N ASN A 140 -10.06 -3.16 6.83
CA ASN A 140 -9.35 -3.47 8.06
C ASN A 140 -10.01 -2.77 9.27
N PRO A 141 -11.26 -3.14 9.63
CA PRO A 141 -11.98 -2.51 10.73
C PRO A 141 -11.28 -2.66 12.08
N ALA A 142 -10.53 -3.76 12.26
CA ALA A 142 -9.76 -4.02 13.47
C ALA A 142 -8.42 -3.27 13.51
N GLY A 143 -8.00 -2.63 12.42
CA GLY A 143 -6.71 -1.92 12.34
C GLY A 143 -5.51 -2.85 12.53
N VAL A 144 -5.61 -4.10 12.06
CA VAL A 144 -4.53 -5.09 12.09
C VAL A 144 -3.33 -4.54 11.33
N ARG A 145 -2.11 -4.85 11.78
CA ARG A 145 -0.90 -4.45 11.05
C ARG A 145 -0.85 -5.16 9.71
N CYS A 146 -0.48 -4.41 8.67
CA CYS A 146 -0.11 -4.98 7.38
C CYS A 146 1.03 -6.01 7.60
N PRO A 147 0.93 -7.23 7.04
CA PRO A 147 1.91 -8.30 7.27
C PRO A 147 3.28 -8.03 6.61
N THR A 148 3.37 -7.01 5.76
CA THR A 148 4.58 -6.56 5.09
C THR A 148 4.80 -5.06 5.26
N VAL A 149 6.06 -4.63 5.21
CA VAL A 149 6.45 -3.20 5.16
C VAL A 149 6.33 -2.62 3.75
N HIS A 150 6.07 -3.45 2.74
CA HIS A 150 5.80 -3.06 1.36
C HIS A 150 4.34 -3.34 1.00
N PRO A 151 3.37 -2.48 1.43
CA PRO A 151 1.96 -2.77 1.30
C PRO A 151 1.51 -2.87 -0.16
N GLY A 152 0.84 -3.99 -0.47
CA GLY A 152 0.28 -4.29 -1.78
C GLY A 152 -1.03 -3.59 -2.10
N HIS A 153 -1.86 -3.29 -1.09
CA HIS A 153 -3.12 -2.59 -1.28
C HIS A 153 -2.91 -1.16 -1.79
N ASP A 154 -3.89 -0.67 -2.54
CA ASP A 154 -3.96 0.69 -3.08
C ASP A 154 -4.68 1.66 -2.14
N ALA A 155 -5.49 1.13 -1.22
CA ALA A 155 -6.10 1.86 -0.11
C ALA A 155 -6.39 0.92 1.07
N GLU A 156 -6.58 1.49 2.24
CA GLU A 156 -7.03 0.80 3.44
C GLU A 156 -8.17 1.61 4.06
N ILE A 157 -9.24 0.94 4.47
CA ILE A 157 -10.43 1.53 5.07
C ILE A 157 -10.79 0.77 6.35
N GLN A 158 -11.39 1.44 7.32
CA GLN A 158 -11.87 0.81 8.56
C GLN A 158 -13.39 0.66 8.59
N ALA A 159 -14.10 1.41 7.74
CA ALA A 159 -15.54 1.34 7.58
C ALA A 159 -15.91 1.25 6.09
N ILE A 160 -16.98 0.50 5.80
CA ILE A 160 -17.40 0.22 4.42
C ILE A 160 -17.99 1.47 3.73
N ASP A 161 -18.42 2.47 4.49
CA ASP A 161 -18.92 3.75 4.00
C ASP A 161 -17.80 4.70 3.51
N GLU A 162 -16.53 4.35 3.74
CA GLU A 162 -15.38 5.06 3.17
C GLU A 162 -15.15 4.73 1.68
N ILE A 163 -15.72 3.63 1.19
CA ILE A 163 -15.47 3.13 -0.18
C ILE A 163 -15.76 4.18 -1.25
N PRO A 164 -16.92 4.88 -1.27
CA PRO A 164 -17.22 5.87 -2.30
C PRO A 164 -16.13 6.95 -2.41
N ALA A 165 -15.71 7.52 -1.27
CA ALA A 165 -14.65 8.53 -1.24
C ALA A 165 -13.31 7.96 -1.73
N VAL A 166 -12.99 6.71 -1.39
CA VAL A 166 -11.76 6.04 -1.85
C VAL A 166 -11.78 5.78 -3.35
N LEU A 167 -12.92 5.40 -3.94
CA LEU A 167 -13.02 5.14 -5.37
C LEU A 167 -12.89 6.42 -6.22
N GLU A 168 -13.36 7.56 -5.70
CA GLU A 168 -13.30 8.86 -6.37
C GLU A 168 -11.91 9.53 -6.30
N ARG A 169 -11.08 9.11 -5.34
CA ARG A 169 -9.77 9.72 -5.13
C ARG A 169 -8.80 9.43 -6.26
N ARG A 170 -7.72 10.20 -6.26
CA ARG A 170 -6.59 9.93 -7.14
C ARG A 170 -5.78 8.74 -6.63
N TRP A 171 -5.75 7.66 -7.40
CA TRP A 171 -4.90 6.51 -7.12
C TRP A 171 -3.40 6.85 -7.20
N LEU A 172 -2.67 6.41 -6.18
CA LEU A 172 -1.21 6.38 -6.17
C LEU A 172 -0.69 5.31 -7.15
N PRO A 173 0.56 5.44 -7.64
CA PRO A 173 1.23 4.31 -8.28
C PRO A 173 1.34 3.16 -7.28
N ASP A 174 1.00 1.94 -7.69
CA ASP A 174 1.36 0.77 -6.90
C ASP A 174 2.87 0.53 -6.96
N ILE A 175 3.37 -0.47 -6.22
CA ILE A 175 4.81 -0.73 -6.13
C ILE A 175 5.41 -1.02 -7.51
N ALA A 176 4.74 -1.85 -8.32
CA ALA A 176 5.23 -2.21 -9.66
C ALA A 176 5.31 -0.97 -10.58
N VAL A 177 4.29 -0.11 -10.54
CA VAL A 177 4.29 1.16 -11.29
C VAL A 177 5.37 2.12 -10.77
N ALA A 178 5.55 2.22 -9.45
CA ALA A 178 6.58 3.07 -8.86
C ALA A 178 8.00 2.62 -9.27
N LEU A 179 8.29 1.33 -9.22
CA LEU A 179 9.56 0.76 -9.68
C LEU A 179 9.78 1.00 -11.18
N LYS A 180 8.72 0.89 -11.99
CA LYS A 180 8.78 1.23 -13.41
C LYS A 180 9.07 2.72 -13.64
N ILE A 181 8.51 3.62 -12.83
CA ILE A 181 8.82 5.05 -12.87
C ILE A 181 10.31 5.26 -12.59
N LEU A 182 10.84 4.71 -11.50
CA LEU A 182 12.28 4.81 -11.14
C LEU A 182 13.17 4.36 -12.31
N ARG A 183 12.86 3.22 -12.94
CA ARG A 183 13.61 2.72 -14.11
C ARG A 183 13.51 3.61 -15.33
N THR A 184 12.31 4.12 -15.63
CA THR A 184 12.08 5.04 -16.77
C THR A 184 12.85 6.34 -16.58
N HIS A 185 13.09 6.72 -15.32
CA HIS A 185 13.92 7.84 -14.93
C HIS A 185 15.39 7.44 -14.69
N GLU A 186 15.81 6.22 -15.03
CA GLU A 186 17.22 5.79 -14.96
C GLU A 186 17.84 5.93 -13.56
N VAL A 187 17.02 5.81 -12.51
CA VAL A 187 17.49 5.90 -11.12
C VAL A 187 18.45 4.73 -10.83
N PRO A 188 19.65 4.97 -10.28
CA PRO A 188 20.65 3.93 -10.04
C PRO A 188 20.17 2.81 -9.10
N PRO A 189 20.61 1.54 -9.29
CA PRO A 189 20.16 0.42 -8.47
C PRO A 189 20.39 0.57 -6.95
N ASN A 190 21.47 1.24 -6.54
CA ASN A 190 21.71 1.55 -5.14
C ASN A 190 20.69 2.55 -4.56
N ILE A 191 20.26 3.54 -5.34
CA ILE A 191 19.22 4.50 -4.93
C ILE A 191 17.84 3.86 -4.91
N VAL A 192 17.57 2.92 -5.82
CA VAL A 192 16.33 2.11 -5.79
C VAL A 192 16.27 1.27 -4.50
N ARG A 193 17.36 0.57 -4.14
CA ARG A 193 17.44 -0.19 -2.88
C ARG A 193 17.28 0.71 -1.65
N HIS A 194 17.93 1.87 -1.66
CA HIS A 194 17.77 2.88 -0.62
C HIS A 194 16.30 3.32 -0.47
N SER A 195 15.66 3.71 -1.57
CA SER A 195 14.26 4.16 -1.57
C SER A 195 13.30 3.07 -1.10
N LEU A 196 13.57 1.79 -1.41
CA LEU A 196 12.81 0.66 -0.86
C LEU A 196 12.93 0.60 0.67
N THR A 197 14.14 0.67 1.22
CA THR A 197 14.35 0.66 2.67
C THR A 197 13.75 1.89 3.35
N VAL A 198 13.86 3.08 2.76
CA VAL A 198 13.21 4.30 3.26
C VAL A 198 11.68 4.13 3.28
N ALA A 199 11.09 3.64 2.19
CA ALA A 199 9.66 3.37 2.13
C ALA A 199 9.19 2.37 3.20
N ALA A 200 9.96 1.30 3.41
CA ALA A 200 9.67 0.28 4.43
C ALA A 200 9.71 0.86 5.85
N VAL A 201 10.77 1.61 6.19
CA VAL A 201 10.95 2.24 7.51
C VAL A 201 9.87 3.29 7.76
N ALA A 202 9.60 4.16 6.78
CA ALA A 202 8.58 5.19 6.89
C ALA A 202 7.18 4.59 7.05
N HIS A 203 6.86 3.55 6.27
CA HIS A 203 5.59 2.81 6.39
C HIS A 203 5.45 2.15 7.76
N HIS A 204 6.51 1.53 8.28
CA HIS A 204 6.52 0.94 9.61
C HIS A 204 6.15 1.99 10.67
N PHE A 205 6.77 3.16 10.64
CA PHE A 205 6.39 4.26 11.53
C PHE A 205 4.95 4.71 11.34
N ALA A 206 4.47 4.84 10.10
CA ALA A 206 3.11 5.26 9.81
C ALA A 206 2.07 4.30 10.41
N VAL A 207 2.28 2.99 10.25
CA VAL A 207 1.44 1.96 10.88
C VAL A 207 1.46 2.12 12.41
N ARG A 208 2.64 2.29 13.00
CA ARG A 208 2.79 2.44 14.46
C ARG A 208 2.12 3.71 14.99
N LEU A 209 2.18 4.84 14.28
CA LEU A 209 1.46 6.06 14.65
C LEU A 209 -0.06 5.87 14.56
N ARG A 210 -0.54 5.19 13.52
CA ARG A 210 -1.98 4.90 13.34
C ARG A 210 -2.54 4.03 14.47
N GLU A 211 -1.77 3.07 14.99
CA GLU A 211 -2.14 2.32 16.20
C GLU A 211 -2.38 3.21 17.42
N GLN A 212 -1.70 4.36 17.46
CA GLN A 212 -1.84 5.38 18.51
C GLN A 212 -2.91 6.42 18.15
N LYS A 213 -3.78 6.11 17.18
CA LYS A 213 -4.88 6.96 16.70
C LYS A 213 -4.42 8.30 16.13
N ILE A 214 -3.17 8.37 15.67
CA ILE A 214 -2.65 9.53 14.95
C ILE A 214 -3.02 9.38 13.48
N ALA A 215 -3.66 10.40 12.93
CA ALA A 215 -4.02 10.44 11.52
C ALA A 215 -2.76 10.50 10.65
N VAL A 216 -2.54 9.44 9.86
CA VAL A 216 -1.48 9.30 8.87
C VAL A 216 -1.95 8.28 7.84
N GLU A 217 -1.59 8.46 6.55
CA GLU A 217 -1.91 7.50 5.49
C GLU A 217 -0.68 6.62 5.13
N PRO A 218 -0.57 5.37 5.61
CA PRO A 218 0.65 4.58 5.44
C PRO A 218 1.00 4.27 3.98
N VAL A 219 0.01 4.07 3.10
CA VAL A 219 0.27 3.84 1.67
C VAL A 219 0.90 5.09 1.03
N LEU A 220 0.40 6.29 1.36
CA LEU A 220 0.97 7.55 0.88
C LEU A 220 2.41 7.72 1.37
N VAL A 221 2.68 7.45 2.65
CA VAL A 221 4.03 7.47 3.23
C VAL A 221 4.95 6.51 2.49
N HIS A 222 4.50 5.27 2.26
CA HIS A 222 5.29 4.26 1.56
C HIS A 222 5.65 4.68 0.14
N ARG A 223 4.64 5.06 -0.67
CA ARG A 223 4.86 5.47 -2.07
C ARG A 223 5.69 6.74 -2.16
N SER A 224 5.59 7.63 -1.17
CA SER A 224 6.43 8.82 -1.09
C SER A 224 7.88 8.44 -0.80
N GLY A 225 8.14 7.57 0.19
CA GLY A 225 9.48 7.05 0.45
C GLY A 225 10.08 6.30 -0.75
N LEU A 226 9.26 5.63 -1.56
CA LEU A 226 9.74 4.92 -2.74
C LEU A 226 10.12 5.85 -3.91
N LEU A 227 9.49 7.01 -4.01
CA LEU A 227 9.64 7.94 -5.14
C LEU A 227 10.27 9.29 -4.75
N HIS A 228 10.76 9.43 -3.52
CA HIS A 228 11.29 10.70 -3.01
C HIS A 228 12.55 11.15 -3.75
N ASP A 229 13.41 10.20 -4.14
CA ASP A 229 14.71 10.45 -4.77
C ASP A 229 14.70 10.12 -6.27
N LEU A 230 13.67 10.61 -6.97
CA LEU A 230 13.46 10.40 -8.42
C LEU A 230 14.47 11.14 -9.33
N ASP A 231 15.43 11.88 -8.76
CA ASP A 231 16.39 12.64 -9.56
C ASP A 231 17.43 11.73 -10.24
N LYS A 232 17.81 12.11 -11.45
CA LYS A 232 18.55 11.29 -12.43
C LYS A 232 20.03 11.04 -12.11
N LEU A 233 20.53 11.39 -10.93
CA LEU A 233 21.91 11.86 -10.69
C LEU A 233 22.10 13.28 -11.22
N SER A 234 22.01 14.27 -10.34
CA SER A 234 22.65 15.56 -10.60
C SER A 234 23.34 16.08 -9.33
N SER A 235 24.63 15.76 -9.29
CA SER A 235 25.67 16.12 -8.34
C SER A 235 26.00 17.62 -8.32
N GLU A 236 25.01 18.52 -8.26
CA GLU A 236 25.34 19.96 -8.19
C GLU A 236 24.74 20.72 -6.99
N ARG A 237 23.56 20.39 -6.45
CA ARG A 237 23.06 20.98 -5.18
C ARG A 237 22.05 20.08 -4.45
N PRO A 238 22.30 19.63 -3.20
CA PRO A 238 21.39 18.76 -2.43
C PRO A 238 20.06 19.41 -2.00
N ALA A 239 19.82 20.68 -2.35
CA ALA A 239 18.54 21.36 -2.10
C ALA A 239 17.60 21.29 -3.31
N GLU A 240 18.12 21.02 -4.52
CA GLU A 240 17.33 21.09 -5.75
C GLU A 240 16.76 19.73 -6.18
N HIS A 241 17.32 18.61 -5.72
CA HIS A 241 16.88 17.28 -6.15
C HIS A 241 15.44 16.99 -5.70
N GLY A 242 15.06 17.37 -4.47
CA GLY A 242 13.67 17.27 -4.00
C GLY A 242 12.69 18.04 -4.89
N MET A 243 13.07 19.24 -5.37
CA MET A 243 12.26 20.03 -6.30
C MET A 243 12.18 19.40 -7.71
N LYS A 244 13.25 18.74 -8.17
CA LYS A 244 13.25 17.98 -9.43
C LYS A 244 12.31 16.77 -9.35
N ALA A 245 12.40 15.98 -8.27
CA ALA A 245 11.49 14.89 -8.00
C ALA A 245 10.02 15.38 -7.93
N GLY A 246 9.77 16.48 -7.23
CA GLY A 246 8.46 17.13 -7.16
C GLY A 246 7.87 17.48 -8.53
N ARG A 247 8.68 18.10 -9.41
CA ARG A 247 8.24 18.42 -10.79
C ARG A 247 7.88 17.18 -11.60
N VAL A 248 8.68 16.12 -11.52
CA VAL A 248 8.39 14.83 -12.18
C VAL A 248 7.06 14.26 -11.67
N LEU A 249 6.87 14.21 -10.35
CA LEU A 249 5.66 13.67 -9.74
C LEU A 249 4.41 14.49 -10.10
N ARG A 250 4.49 15.82 -10.12
CA ARG A 250 3.39 16.68 -10.59
C ARG A 250 3.05 16.42 -12.07
N ALA A 251 4.05 16.23 -12.93
CA ALA A 251 3.85 15.90 -14.34
C ALA A 251 3.18 14.51 -14.52
N LEU A 252 3.44 13.57 -13.61
CA LEU A 252 2.74 12.28 -13.51
C LEU A 252 1.35 12.40 -12.86
N GLY A 253 0.95 13.61 -12.47
CA GLY A 253 -0.33 13.89 -11.83
C GLY A 253 -0.36 13.45 -10.37
N GLN A 254 0.76 13.37 -9.66
CA GLN A 254 0.87 12.94 -8.27
C GLN A 254 1.29 14.10 -7.35
N PRO A 255 0.42 15.11 -7.11
CA PRO A 255 0.78 16.30 -6.33
C PRO A 255 1.06 16.02 -4.84
N ALA A 256 0.38 15.03 -4.25
CA ALA A 256 0.63 14.64 -2.85
C ALA A 256 2.05 14.07 -2.68
N LEU A 257 2.44 13.14 -3.55
CA LEU A 257 3.80 12.60 -3.57
C LEU A 257 4.84 13.71 -3.83
N ALA A 258 4.52 14.63 -4.74
CA ALA A 258 5.42 15.74 -5.05
C ALA A 258 5.70 16.64 -3.83
N GLY A 259 4.67 17.01 -3.07
CA GLY A 259 4.84 17.86 -1.88
C GLY A 259 5.73 17.21 -0.82
N ILE A 260 5.62 15.88 -0.65
CA ILE A 260 6.47 15.13 0.28
C ILE A 260 7.90 15.03 -0.24
N ALA A 261 8.08 14.73 -1.53
CA ALA A 261 9.41 14.70 -2.17
C ALA A 261 10.11 16.07 -2.11
N GLU A 262 9.38 17.18 -2.22
CA GLU A 262 9.95 18.54 -2.10
C GLU A 262 10.50 18.83 -0.68
N ARG A 263 10.02 18.13 0.35
CA ARG A 263 10.32 18.41 1.78
C ARG A 263 11.22 17.36 2.48
N HIS A 264 11.70 16.35 1.77
CA HIS A 264 12.57 15.32 2.38
C HIS A 264 14.04 15.77 2.52
N VAL A 265 14.46 16.82 1.81
CA VAL A 265 15.86 17.27 1.74
C VAL A 265 16.34 17.92 3.04
N LEU A 266 17.65 17.90 3.29
CA LEU A 266 18.23 18.56 4.47
C LEU A 266 17.96 20.07 4.44
N GLY A 267 17.43 20.61 5.54
CA GLY A 267 17.07 22.02 5.69
C GLY A 267 15.61 22.35 5.33
N ALA A 268 14.86 21.40 4.76
CA ALA A 268 13.41 21.52 4.67
C ALA A 268 12.74 21.25 6.02
N VAL A 269 11.61 21.91 6.29
CA VAL A 269 10.81 21.73 7.50
C VAL A 269 9.54 20.95 7.15
N PRO A 270 9.50 19.62 7.35
CA PRO A 270 8.30 18.82 7.18
C PRO A 270 7.19 19.23 8.16
N VAL A 271 5.95 19.30 7.67
CA VAL A 271 4.78 19.75 8.43
C VAL A 271 3.85 18.60 8.75
N THR A 272 3.43 17.82 7.74
CA THR A 272 2.51 16.69 7.95
C THR A 272 3.26 15.47 8.50
N TRP A 273 2.52 14.51 9.05
CA TRP A 273 3.12 13.24 9.49
C TRP A 273 3.76 12.50 8.32
N GLU A 274 3.15 12.51 7.14
CA GLU A 274 3.73 11.87 5.96
C GLU A 274 5.08 12.46 5.58
N GLU A 275 5.19 13.80 5.59
CA GLU A 275 6.43 14.51 5.32
C GLU A 275 7.48 14.21 6.39
N LYS A 276 7.10 14.26 7.66
CA LYS A 276 7.99 14.00 8.80
C LYS A 276 8.56 12.59 8.76
N LEU A 277 7.73 11.59 8.46
CA LEU A 277 8.13 10.19 8.43
C LEU A 277 9.07 9.89 7.26
N VAL A 278 8.78 10.38 6.06
CA VAL A 278 9.68 10.19 4.92
C VAL A 278 11.00 10.93 5.14
N HIS A 279 10.95 12.18 5.61
CA HIS A 279 12.14 12.96 5.94
C HIS A 279 13.02 12.25 6.98
N TYR A 280 12.42 11.78 8.07
CA TYR A 280 13.17 11.10 9.13
C TYR A 280 13.70 9.74 8.70
N ALA A 281 12.88 8.91 8.03
CA ALA A 281 13.30 7.61 7.50
C ALA A 281 14.48 7.75 6.53
N ASP A 282 14.37 8.71 5.61
CA ASP A 282 15.45 9.07 4.71
C ASP A 282 16.71 9.50 5.46
N LYS A 283 16.68 10.00 6.70
CA LYS A 283 17.89 10.34 7.50
C LYS A 283 18.39 9.22 8.43
N ILE A 284 17.72 8.08 8.51
CA ILE A 284 18.18 6.92 9.29
C ILE A 284 18.43 5.67 8.46
N VAL A 285 18.37 5.77 7.13
CA VAL A 285 18.70 4.69 6.18
C VAL A 285 19.98 5.01 5.42
N GLU A 286 21.05 4.26 5.66
CA GLU A 286 22.30 4.36 4.91
C GLU A 286 22.41 3.17 3.95
N ASP A 287 22.59 3.45 2.66
CA ASP A 287 22.44 2.46 1.59
C ASP A 287 21.12 1.71 1.72
N ASP A 288 21.15 0.43 2.07
CA ASP A 288 19.98 -0.44 2.25
C ASP A 288 19.71 -0.83 3.72
N ARG A 289 20.33 -0.14 4.69
CA ARG A 289 20.28 -0.50 6.12
C ARG A 289 19.91 0.66 7.03
N VAL A 290 19.34 0.34 8.19
CA VAL A 290 19.00 1.33 9.22
C VAL A 290 20.25 1.71 10.03
N ALA A 291 20.80 2.89 9.74
CA ALA A 291 21.87 3.55 10.46
C ALA A 291 21.25 4.68 11.31
N GLY A 292 21.34 4.61 12.64
CA GLY A 292 20.71 5.63 13.50
C GLY A 292 21.24 7.05 13.20
N LEU A 293 20.51 8.11 13.58
CA LEU A 293 20.90 9.49 13.26
C LEU A 293 22.38 9.80 13.57
N THR A 294 22.86 9.49 14.79
CA THR A 294 24.26 9.74 15.18
C THR A 294 25.27 8.99 14.31
N GLU A 295 24.99 7.72 14.01
CA GLU A 295 25.85 6.87 13.17
C GLU A 295 25.96 7.46 11.77
N ARG A 296 24.81 7.84 11.19
CA ARG A 296 24.77 8.41 9.84
C ARG A 296 25.40 9.79 9.76
N LEU A 297 25.14 10.68 10.71
CA LEU A 297 25.68 12.05 10.68
C LEU A 297 27.21 12.02 10.82
N ASN A 298 27.77 11.12 11.63
CA ASN A 298 29.21 10.89 11.69
C ASN A 298 29.76 10.38 10.36
N SER A 299 29.10 9.39 9.75
CA SER A 299 29.47 8.82 8.44
C SER A 299 29.40 9.87 7.31
N LEU A 300 28.41 10.77 7.34
CA LEU A 300 28.25 11.86 6.37
C LEU A 300 29.34 12.93 6.53
N ALA A 301 29.63 13.37 7.77
CA ALA A 301 30.68 14.35 8.03
C ALA A 301 32.07 13.85 7.59
N GLN A 302 32.32 12.54 7.69
CA GLN A 302 33.56 11.92 7.22
C GLN A 302 33.64 11.83 5.70
N ARG A 303 32.56 11.44 5.02
CA ARG A 303 32.53 11.26 3.55
C ARG A 303 32.47 12.58 2.78
N TYR A 304 31.80 13.60 3.35
CA TYR A 304 31.64 14.92 2.72
C TYR A 304 32.00 16.04 3.70
N PRO A 305 33.29 16.30 3.94
CA PRO A 305 33.73 17.35 4.86
C PRO A 305 33.17 18.74 4.52
N ALA A 306 32.95 19.01 3.24
CA ALA A 306 32.35 20.26 2.75
C ALA A 306 30.88 20.45 3.18
N GLU A 307 30.17 19.38 3.57
CA GLU A 307 28.78 19.45 4.06
C GLU A 307 28.68 19.41 5.59
N ALA A 308 29.80 19.27 6.32
CA ALA A 308 29.82 19.09 7.77
C ALA A 308 29.11 20.22 8.54
N ASP A 309 29.23 21.47 8.08
CA ASP A 309 28.55 22.62 8.69
C ASP A 309 27.03 22.54 8.50
N ARG A 310 26.57 22.18 7.30
CA ARG A 310 25.14 22.00 7.01
C ARG A 310 24.55 20.85 7.83
N VAL A 311 25.29 19.74 7.94
CA VAL A 311 24.93 18.59 8.76
C VAL A 311 24.81 18.99 10.24
N SER A 312 25.80 19.74 10.76
CA SER A 312 25.80 20.23 12.15
C SER A 312 24.65 21.19 12.43
N GLN A 313 24.32 22.07 11.48
CA GLN A 313 23.18 22.99 11.61
C GLN A 313 21.82 22.27 11.58
N ALA A 314 21.70 21.16 10.85
CA ALA A 314 20.48 20.36 10.78
C ALA A 314 20.28 19.43 12.00
N LEU A 315 21.36 19.06 12.70
CA LEU A 315 21.33 18.07 13.78
C LEU A 315 20.31 18.38 14.90
N PRO A 316 20.24 19.61 15.46
CA PRO A 316 19.26 19.93 16.51
C PRO A 316 17.81 19.70 16.04
N PHE A 317 17.52 20.05 14.79
CA PHE A 317 16.21 19.83 14.19
C PHE A 317 15.91 18.33 14.04
N LEU A 318 16.85 17.54 13.51
CA LEU A 318 16.68 16.10 13.31
C LEU A 318 16.50 15.35 14.63
N LEU A 319 17.24 15.71 15.68
CA LEU A 319 17.04 15.15 17.02
C LEU A 319 15.69 15.54 17.62
N GLY A 320 15.24 16.78 17.37
CA GLY A 320 13.90 17.23 17.75
C GLY A 320 12.80 16.43 17.05
N LEU A 321 12.96 16.16 15.75
CA LEU A 321 12.04 15.35 14.95
C LEU A 321 12.03 13.88 15.40
N GLU A 322 13.20 13.28 15.65
CA GLU A 322 13.30 11.93 16.24
C GLU A 322 12.52 11.89 17.56
N LYS A 323 12.77 12.84 18.46
CA LYS A 323 12.06 12.92 19.74
C LYS A 323 10.55 13.07 19.55
N GLU A 324 10.11 13.91 18.61
CA GLU A 324 8.69 14.08 18.30
C GLU A 324 8.04 12.76 17.88
N ILE A 325 8.62 12.07 16.88
CA ILE A 325 8.12 10.79 16.37
C ILE A 325 8.12 9.73 17.47
N LEU A 326 9.25 9.53 18.15
CA LEU A 326 9.41 8.48 19.16
C LEU A 326 8.54 8.72 20.40
N SER A 327 8.26 9.97 20.76
CA SER A 327 7.35 10.29 21.88
C SER A 327 5.92 9.79 21.68
N LYS A 328 5.54 9.47 20.43
CA LYS A 328 4.22 8.93 20.10
C LYS A 328 4.16 7.42 20.21
N LEU A 329 5.28 6.74 20.35
CA LEU A 329 5.34 5.28 20.27
C LEU A 329 5.49 4.66 21.67
N PRO A 330 4.75 3.59 22.00
CA PRO A 330 4.79 2.96 23.31
C PRO A 330 6.00 2.01 23.44
N ALA A 331 7.20 2.49 23.11
CA ALA A 331 8.43 1.71 23.20
C ALA A 331 9.66 2.64 23.32
N PRO A 332 10.71 2.23 24.04
CA PRO A 332 11.94 3.01 24.10
C PRO A 332 12.67 3.00 22.74
N ARG A 333 13.42 4.07 22.47
CA ARG A 333 14.21 4.25 21.24
C ARG A 333 15.01 3.00 20.84
N GLY A 334 15.72 2.39 21.78
CA GLY A 334 16.56 1.22 21.51
C GLY A 334 15.76 0.02 20.98
N ALA A 335 14.55 -0.22 21.50
CA ALA A 335 13.68 -1.29 21.04
C ALA A 335 13.15 -1.01 19.63
N ILE A 336 12.75 0.24 19.36
CA ILE A 336 12.27 0.67 18.04
C ILE A 336 13.38 0.52 17.00
N MET A 337 14.60 0.98 17.28
CA MET A 337 15.73 0.82 16.36
C MET A 337 16.09 -0.66 16.12
N ALA A 338 15.96 -1.52 17.13
CA ALA A 338 16.18 -2.96 16.99
C ALA A 338 15.06 -3.65 16.19
N GLU A 339 13.83 -3.16 16.26
CA GLU A 339 12.71 -3.60 15.42
C GLU A 339 12.96 -3.22 13.95
N LEU A 340 13.30 -1.95 13.69
CA LEU A 340 13.60 -1.46 12.34
C LEU A 340 14.72 -2.24 11.62
N ARG A 341 15.78 -2.60 12.35
CA ARG A 341 16.89 -3.40 11.79
C ARG A 341 16.53 -4.84 11.46
N ARG A 342 15.39 -5.34 11.95
CA ARG A 342 14.89 -6.70 11.73
C ARG A 342 13.71 -6.77 10.76
N LEU A 343 13.34 -5.65 10.15
CA LEU A 343 12.26 -5.65 9.15
C LEU A 343 12.60 -6.60 8.00
N ASP A 344 11.64 -7.42 7.62
CA ASP A 344 11.71 -8.15 6.36
C ASP A 344 11.44 -7.17 5.21
N LEU A 345 12.48 -6.88 4.44
CA LEU A 345 12.44 -5.96 3.29
C LEU A 345 12.03 -6.68 2.00
N SER A 346 11.53 -7.91 2.08
CA SER A 346 11.05 -8.65 0.92
C SER A 346 9.89 -7.91 0.23
N LEU A 347 9.97 -7.82 -1.10
CA LEU A 347 8.86 -7.33 -1.91
C LEU A 347 7.78 -8.42 -2.01
N PRO A 348 6.49 -8.03 -2.09
CA PRO A 348 5.43 -8.99 -2.35
C PRO A 348 5.70 -9.77 -3.64
N SER A 349 5.40 -11.07 -3.63
CA SER A 349 5.70 -12.00 -4.73
C SER A 349 5.15 -11.54 -6.09
N PHE A 350 3.97 -10.92 -6.11
CA PHE A 350 3.35 -10.40 -7.33
C PHE A 350 4.12 -9.22 -7.96
N VAL A 351 4.90 -8.49 -7.17
CA VAL A 351 5.79 -7.43 -7.68
C VAL A 351 6.98 -8.06 -8.41
N ILE A 352 7.55 -9.11 -7.83
CA ILE A 352 8.71 -9.83 -8.38
C ILE A 352 8.33 -10.62 -9.63
N ALA A 353 7.18 -11.30 -9.61
CA ALA A 353 6.70 -12.08 -10.76
C ALA A 353 6.41 -11.24 -12.01
N GLY A 354 6.06 -9.95 -11.82
CA GLY A 354 5.88 -8.99 -12.90
C GLY A 354 7.18 -8.33 -13.38
N ASP A 355 8.31 -8.58 -12.72
CA ASP A 355 9.56 -7.86 -12.94
C ASP A 355 10.82 -8.68 -12.53
N PRO A 356 11.47 -9.38 -13.48
CA PRO A 356 12.64 -10.22 -13.21
C PRO A 356 13.83 -9.49 -12.58
N ALA A 357 13.90 -8.15 -12.69
CA ALA A 357 14.96 -7.34 -12.11
C ALA A 357 14.79 -7.08 -10.60
N CYS A 358 13.63 -7.42 -10.01
CA CYS A 358 13.37 -7.29 -8.58
C CYS A 358 13.74 -8.55 -7.76
N ASP A 359 14.21 -9.61 -8.41
CA ASP A 359 14.62 -10.86 -7.76
C ASP A 359 16.02 -10.73 -7.14
N SER A 360 16.08 -10.21 -5.92
CA SER A 360 17.32 -10.10 -5.12
C SER A 360 18.00 -11.43 -4.79
N SER A 361 17.38 -12.57 -5.10
CA SER A 361 17.96 -13.90 -4.92
C SER A 361 18.92 -14.30 -6.05
N ARG A 362 18.84 -13.66 -7.23
CA ARG A 362 19.74 -13.94 -8.36
C ARG A 362 21.09 -13.25 -8.26
N GLU A 363 21.15 -12.01 -7.78
CA GLU A 363 22.42 -11.27 -7.65
C GLU A 363 23.38 -11.89 -6.60
N ARG A 364 22.88 -12.72 -5.68
CA ARG A 364 23.73 -13.40 -4.68
C ARG A 364 24.36 -14.70 -5.18
N ARG A 365 23.99 -15.21 -6.36
CA ARG A 365 24.52 -16.48 -6.89
C ARG A 365 25.65 -16.30 -7.89
N ASP A 366 25.77 -15.16 -8.56
CA ASP A 366 26.81 -14.92 -9.57
C ASP A 366 28.08 -14.23 -9.02
N GLY A 367 28.22 -14.17 -7.70
CA GLY A 367 29.36 -13.56 -7.00
C GLY A 367 30.18 -14.54 -6.16
N ARG A 368 30.42 -15.76 -6.63
CA ARG A 368 31.39 -16.70 -6.03
C ARG A 368 32.32 -17.30 -7.05
#